data_AF-A0A935K152-F1
#
_entry.id   AF-A0A935K152-F1
#
_cell.length_a   1.000
_cell.length_b   1.000
_cell.length_c   1.000
_cell.angle_alpha   90.00
_cell.angle_beta   90.00
_cell.angle_gamma   90.00
#
_symmetry.space_group_name_H-M   'P 1'
#
loop_
_entity.id
_entity.type
_entity.pdbx_description
1 polymer ?
#
loop_
_entity_poly.entity_id
_entity_poly.type
_entity_poly.pdbx_seq_one_letter_code
_entity_poly.pdbx_strand_id
1 'polypeptide(L)'
;MISEQFEGSTTCHSTLTGDLQVPAEQKVKIIPSIDQAKLSKQPPTDGEVYLLEYLENNFDCESEVYFQPCFNGDRPDVVIVKKGLES
;
A
#
# COMPACT_ATOMS: atom_id res chain seq x y z
N MET A 1 -7.80 -37.46 -4.75
CA MET A 1 -8.72 -36.31 -4.70
C MET A 1 -8.14 -35.38 -3.64
N ILE A 2 -7.27 -34.46 -4.06
CA ILE A 2 -6.75 -33.42 -3.18
C ILE A 2 -7.63 -32.20 -3.40
N SER A 3 -8.39 -31.84 -2.38
CA SER A 3 -9.17 -30.61 -2.34
C SER A 3 -8.18 -29.48 -2.06
N GLU A 4 -7.80 -28.74 -3.09
CA GLU A 4 -7.09 -27.47 -2.94
C GLU A 4 -8.09 -26.45 -2.40
N GLN A 5 -7.99 -26.18 -1.10
CA GLN A 5 -8.61 -25.02 -0.46
C GLN A 5 -7.81 -23.80 -0.92
N PHE A 6 -8.35 -23.08 -1.90
CA PHE A 6 -7.80 -21.81 -2.37
C PHE A 6 -8.21 -20.73 -1.36
N GLU A 7 -7.36 -20.49 -0.35
CA GLU A 7 -7.56 -19.40 0.60
C GLU A 7 -7.17 -18.06 -0.05
N GLY A 8 -8.16 -17.18 -0.18
CA GLY A 8 -7.94 -15.73 -0.07
C GLY A 8 -7.74 -14.93 -1.35
N SER A 9 -8.70 -14.96 -2.27
CA SER A 9 -8.89 -13.82 -3.18
C SER A 9 -9.59 -12.69 -2.42
N THR A 10 -8.85 -11.75 -1.87
CA THR A 10 -9.41 -10.48 -1.38
C THR A 10 -9.74 -9.60 -2.58
N THR A 11 -10.76 -10.00 -3.33
CA THR A 11 -11.39 -9.17 -4.35
C THR A 11 -11.99 -7.98 -3.62
N CYS A 12 -11.48 -6.77 -3.91
CA CYS A 12 -12.01 -5.50 -3.44
C CYS A 12 -13.33 -5.17 -4.14
N HIS A 13 -14.32 -6.03 -3.97
CA HIS A 13 -15.69 -5.73 -4.34
C HIS A 13 -16.37 -5.09 -3.13
N SER A 14 -16.62 -3.78 -3.23
CA SER A 14 -17.54 -3.11 -2.32
C SER A 14 -18.91 -3.76 -2.41
N THR A 15 -19.35 -4.45 -1.37
CA THR A 15 -20.73 -4.94 -1.27
C THR A 15 -21.65 -3.74 -1.00
N LEU A 16 -22.53 -3.42 -1.94
CA LEU A 16 -23.61 -2.45 -1.72
C LEU A 16 -24.70 -3.11 -0.88
N THR A 17 -24.57 -3.06 0.45
CA THR A 17 -25.69 -3.30 1.37
C THR A 17 -26.02 -1.99 2.05
N GLY A 18 -27.19 -1.44 1.72
CA GLY A 18 -27.70 -0.21 2.31
C GLY A 18 -27.87 -0.41 3.80
N ASP A 19 -27.03 0.27 4.58
CA ASP A 19 -27.29 0.89 5.89
C ASP A 19 -25.93 1.35 6.44
N LEU A 20 -25.68 2.67 6.36
CA LEU A 20 -24.55 3.40 6.95
C LEU A 20 -23.20 2.63 7.01
N GLN A 21 -22.60 2.39 5.84
CA GLN A 21 -21.23 1.87 5.74
C GLN A 21 -20.24 2.97 6.15
N VAL A 22 -19.62 2.84 7.32
CA VAL A 22 -18.27 3.40 7.53
C VAL A 22 -17.37 2.69 6.49
N PRO A 23 -16.79 3.41 5.50
CA PRO A 23 -15.97 2.75 4.51
C PRO A 23 -14.77 2.15 5.23
N ALA A 24 -14.58 0.84 5.09
CA ALA A 24 -13.28 0.26 5.38
C ALA A 24 -12.30 1.00 4.47
N GLU A 25 -11.35 1.74 5.07
CA GLU A 25 -10.31 2.47 4.35
C GLU A 25 -9.59 1.50 3.40
N GLN A 26 -10.00 1.53 2.12
CA GLN A 26 -9.45 0.69 1.07
C GLN A 26 -8.15 1.34 0.61
N LYS A 27 -7.12 1.27 1.45
CA LYS A 27 -5.82 1.90 1.23
C LYS A 27 -4.80 0.93 0.66
N VAL A 28 -3.88 1.46 -0.14
CA VAL A 28 -2.74 0.68 -0.63
C VAL A 28 -1.78 0.37 0.53
N LYS A 29 -1.15 -0.80 0.49
CA LYS A 29 -0.20 -1.20 1.53
C LYS A 29 1.16 -0.55 1.28
N ILE A 30 1.65 0.24 2.25
CA ILE A 30 3.01 0.81 2.23
C ILE A 30 3.96 -0.06 3.05
N ILE A 31 5.15 -0.35 2.52
CA ILE A 31 6.18 -1.21 3.13
C ILE A 31 7.54 -0.49 3.12
N PRO A 32 8.16 -0.20 4.28
CA PRO A 32 7.57 -0.30 5.63
C PRO A 32 6.40 0.69 5.81
N SER A 33 5.56 0.52 6.85
CA SER A 33 4.49 1.50 7.10
C SER A 33 5.05 2.90 7.34
N ILE A 34 4.24 3.95 7.14
CA ILE A 34 4.70 5.35 7.31
C ILE A 34 5.28 5.58 8.71
N ASP A 35 4.66 5.02 9.75
CA ASP A 35 5.16 5.10 11.13
C ASP A 35 6.48 4.35 11.32
N GLN A 36 6.66 3.19 10.69
CA GLN A 36 7.92 2.46 10.72
C GLN A 36 9.01 3.18 9.93
N ALA A 37 8.68 3.81 8.80
CA ALA A 37 9.60 4.62 8.01
C ALA A 37 10.14 5.80 8.85
N LYS A 38 9.28 6.46 9.64
CA LYS A 38 9.66 7.54 10.57
C LYS A 38 10.65 7.10 11.67
N LEU A 39 10.66 5.81 12.01
CA LEU A 39 11.59 5.24 13.00
C LEU A 39 12.91 4.74 12.40
N SER A 40 13.09 4.86 11.08
CA SER A 40 14.31 4.41 10.40
C SER A 40 15.52 5.26 10.80
N LYS A 41 16.72 4.68 10.65
CA LYS A 41 18.01 5.39 10.93
C LYS A 41 18.07 6.74 10.21
N GLN A 42 17.52 6.79 9.01
CA GLN A 42 17.21 8.03 8.32
C GLN A 42 15.69 8.13 8.12
N PRO A 43 15.02 9.11 8.75
CA PRO A 43 13.60 9.31 8.55
C PRO A 43 13.31 9.92 7.17
N PRO A 44 12.09 9.70 6.63
CA PRO A 44 11.63 10.42 5.45
C PRO A 44 11.51 11.92 5.75
N THR A 45 11.78 12.72 4.73
CA THR A 45 11.49 14.15 4.66
C THR A 45 9.98 14.40 4.59
N ASP A 46 9.54 15.62 4.89
CA ASP A 46 8.13 16.01 4.82
C ASP A 46 7.52 15.78 3.42
N GLY A 47 8.31 15.98 2.36
CA GLY A 47 7.90 15.72 0.98
C GLY A 47 7.72 14.24 0.69
N GLU A 48 8.57 13.38 1.24
CA GLU A 48 8.43 11.92 1.13
C GLU A 48 7.23 11.42 1.95
N VAL A 49 7.01 11.94 3.17
CA VAL A 49 5.82 11.61 3.97
C VAL A 49 4.55 12.00 3.22
N TYR A 50 4.49 13.20 2.66
CA TYR A 50 3.36 13.65 1.85
C TYR A 50 3.12 12.72 0.65
N LEU A 51 4.19 12.29 -0.04
CA LEU A 51 4.07 11.34 -1.15
C LEU A 51 3.50 9.99 -0.69
N LEU A 52 3.97 9.45 0.44
CA LEU A 52 3.48 8.18 0.96
C LEU A 52 2.01 8.26 1.36
N GLU A 53 1.59 9.33 2.05
CA GLU A 53 0.18 9.56 2.40
C GLU A 53 -0.68 9.75 1.15
N TYR A 54 -0.15 10.44 0.14
CA TYR A 54 -0.84 10.58 -1.14
C TYR A 54 -1.04 9.21 -1.80
N LEU A 55 0.00 8.39 -1.92
CA LEU A 55 -0.10 7.06 -2.49
C LEU A 55 -1.08 6.19 -1.69
N GLU A 56 -0.98 6.20 -0.37
CA GLU A 56 -1.84 5.46 0.56
C GLU A 56 -3.34 5.70 0.29
N ASN A 57 -3.70 6.96 0.05
CA ASN A 57 -5.08 7.40 -0.13
C ASN A 57 -5.59 7.36 -1.57
N ASN A 58 -4.72 7.25 -2.58
CA ASN A 58 -5.11 7.38 -3.99
C ASN A 58 -4.88 6.10 -4.83
N PHE A 59 -4.20 5.08 -4.30
CA PHE A 59 -3.96 3.82 -5.00
C PHE A 59 -4.86 2.68 -4.52
N ASP A 60 -5.16 1.76 -5.45
CA ASP A 60 -5.96 0.56 -5.19
C ASP A 60 -5.28 -0.35 -4.15
N CYS A 61 -6.07 -1.01 -3.30
CA CYS A 61 -5.59 -2.00 -2.33
C CYS A 61 -4.93 -3.26 -2.94
N GLU A 62 -5.05 -3.45 -4.26
CA GLU A 62 -4.36 -4.52 -5.00
C GLU A 62 -2.91 -4.17 -5.33
N SER A 63 -2.51 -2.94 -5.04
CA SER A 63 -1.13 -2.48 -5.19
C SER A 63 -0.36 -2.60 -3.86
N GLU A 64 0.95 -2.73 -3.97
CA GLU A 64 1.88 -2.66 -2.85
C GLU A 64 2.94 -1.59 -3.17
N VAL A 65 3.21 -0.69 -2.23
CA VAL A 65 4.21 0.38 -2.38
C VAL A 65 5.38 0.07 -1.46
N TYR A 66 6.57 -0.07 -2.04
CA TYR A 66 7.82 -0.20 -1.31
C TYR A 66 8.54 1.14 -1.30
N PHE A 67 9.02 1.55 -0.11
CA PHE A 67 9.67 2.84 0.09
C PHE A 67 11.03 2.70 0.77
N GLN A 68 12.03 3.38 0.22
CA GLN A 68 13.34 3.58 0.83
C GLN A 68 13.65 5.08 0.95
N PRO A 69 13.88 5.60 2.18
CA PRO A 69 14.30 6.98 2.37
C PRO A 69 15.63 7.30 1.67
N CYS A 70 15.80 8.56 1.26
CA CYS A 70 16.95 9.17 0.59
C CYS A 70 18.33 8.97 1.28
N PHE A 71 18.93 7.78 1.29
CA PHE A 71 20.15 7.53 2.05
C PHE A 71 21.37 8.33 1.52
N ASN A 72 22.05 9.12 2.37
CA ASN A 72 23.27 9.87 2.02
C ASN A 72 23.15 10.80 0.78
N GLY A 73 21.94 11.28 0.47
CA GLY A 73 21.72 12.17 -0.68
C GLY A 73 21.43 11.45 -2.00
N ASP A 74 21.31 10.12 -2.00
CA ASP A 74 20.68 9.39 -3.12
C ASP A 74 19.18 9.64 -3.15
N ARG A 75 18.60 9.70 -4.35
CA ARG A 75 17.15 9.95 -4.49
C ARG A 75 16.36 8.86 -3.77
N PRO A 76 15.20 9.18 -3.18
CA PRO A 76 14.34 8.14 -2.63
C PRO A 76 13.93 7.14 -3.70
N ASP A 77 13.89 5.87 -3.31
CA ASP A 77 13.37 4.80 -4.17
C ASP A 77 11.94 4.48 -3.76
N VAL A 78 11.02 4.57 -4.73
CA VAL A 78 9.61 4.20 -4.58
C VAL A 78 9.26 3.18 -5.66
N VAL A 79 8.84 1.99 -5.26
CA VAL A 79 8.41 0.93 -6.18
C VAL A 79 6.94 0.64 -5.94
N ILE A 80 6.12 0.74 -6.98
CA ILE A 80 4.70 0.39 -6.94
C ILE A 80 4.52 -0.91 -7.70
N VAL A 81 4.01 -1.93 -7.02
CA VAL A 81 3.74 -3.25 -7.61
C VAL A 81 2.23 -3.45 -7.67
N LYS A 82 1.67 -3.58 -8.88
CA LYS A 82 0.26 -3.94 -9.08
C LYS A 82 0.16 -5.42 -9.41
N LYS A 83 -0.64 -6.16 -8.64
CA LYS A 83 -0.90 -7.59 -8.92
C LYS A 83 -1.79 -7.72 -10.16
N GLY A 84 -1.58 -8.77 -10.96
CA GLY A 84 -2.46 -9.13 -12.07
C GLY A 84 -2.25 -8.38 -13.38
N LEU A 85 -1.14 -7.66 -13.57
CA LEU A 85 -0.75 -7.23 -14.92
C LEU A 85 -0.19 -8.43 -15.71
N GLU A 86 -1.08 -9.15 -16.38
CA GLU A 86 -0.72 -10.11 -17.42
C GLU A 86 -0.44 -9.30 -18.71
N SER A 87 0.70 -9.54 -19.35
CA SER A 87 1.15 -8.88 -20.59
C SER A 87 0.54 -9.50 -21.85
#